data_AF-A0A1I6Y1D7-F1
#
_entry.id   AF-A0A1I6Y1D7-F1
#
_cell.length_a   1.000
_cell.length_b   1.000
_cell.length_c   1.000
_cell.angle_alpha   90.00
_cell.angle_beta   90.00
_cell.angle_gamma   90.00
#
_symmetry.space_group_name_H-M   'P 1'
#
loop_
_entity.id
_entity.type
_entity.pdbx_description
1 polymer ?
#
loop_
_entity_poly.entity_id
_entity_poly.type
_entity_poly.pdbx_seq_one_letter_code
_entity_poly.pdbx_strand_id
1 'polypeptide(L)'
;MKTQATLLIGAAVLAVTSCDTKNYTEQDRVQATQNLENYVDSVETAVKVVPVHNWSVIDERYDSLDSRAEKVYNDLKVEDDNLEMIEERYETVVKNAKTEAENFERTAEMHMGNVETWWDKTTADVEKGTKNTAEDIEEATQESLDWLEKNFDKLGDETKKKYQEITAELQRD
;
A
#
# COMPACT_ATOMS: atom_id res chain seq x y z
N MET A 1 36.61 5.91 -1.66
CA MET A 1 37.11 5.70 -3.03
C MET A 1 37.08 4.21 -3.33
N LYS A 2 36.38 3.82 -4.41
CA LYS A 2 36.40 2.47 -4.98
C LYS A 2 37.73 2.25 -5.68
N THR A 3 38.32 1.05 -5.58
CA THR A 3 39.07 0.44 -6.68
C THR A 3 38.83 -1.06 -6.65
N GLN A 4 38.34 -1.54 -7.78
CA GLN A 4 37.91 -2.89 -8.08
C GLN A 4 39.14 -3.82 -8.17
N ALA A 5 39.07 -4.99 -7.53
CA ALA A 5 39.99 -6.08 -7.85
C ALA A 5 39.48 -6.76 -9.12
N THR A 6 39.91 -6.24 -10.27
CA THR A 6 39.63 -6.85 -11.57
C THR A 6 40.38 -8.17 -11.64
N LEU A 7 39.63 -9.26 -11.56
CA LEU A 7 40.13 -10.62 -11.71
C LEU A 7 40.34 -10.88 -13.21
N LEU A 8 41.53 -10.54 -13.71
CA LEU A 8 41.97 -10.90 -15.05
C LEU A 8 42.40 -12.38 -15.04
N ILE A 9 41.43 -13.28 -15.15
CA ILE A 9 41.69 -14.58 -15.79
C ILE A 9 41.84 -14.29 -17.28
N GLY A 10 43.02 -13.80 -17.63
CA GLY A 10 43.40 -13.43 -18.99
C GLY A 10 44.00 -14.62 -19.72
N ALA A 11 43.14 -15.29 -20.47
CA ALA A 11 43.41 -16.00 -21.72
C ALA A 11 44.66 -16.91 -21.81
N ALA A 12 44.38 -18.20 -21.92
CA ALA A 12 45.21 -19.10 -22.70
C ALA A 12 45.53 -18.47 -24.07
N VAL A 13 46.82 -18.33 -24.37
CA VAL A 13 47.31 -18.26 -25.75
C VAL A 13 48.29 -19.41 -25.92
N LEU A 14 47.71 -20.59 -26.15
CA LEU A 14 48.36 -21.62 -26.95
C LEU A 14 48.43 -21.10 -28.39
N ALA A 15 49.39 -20.23 -28.68
CA ALA A 15 49.79 -19.94 -30.04
C ALA A 15 50.61 -21.13 -30.55
N VAL A 16 49.90 -22.17 -30.97
CA VAL A 16 50.43 -23.22 -31.84
C VAL A 16 50.56 -22.58 -33.23
N THR A 17 51.69 -21.92 -33.50
CA THR A 17 52.02 -21.48 -34.85
C THR A 17 53.48 -21.73 -35.15
N SER A 18 53.71 -22.47 -36.23
CA SER A 18 54.98 -22.88 -36.88
C SER A 18 55.71 -24.09 -36.28
N CYS A 19 55.57 -25.23 -36.97
CA CYS A 19 56.55 -26.32 -36.97
C CYS A 19 57.82 -25.85 -37.68
N ASP A 20 58.68 -25.12 -36.98
CA ASP A 20 60.12 -25.11 -37.28
C ASP A 20 60.75 -26.16 -36.35
N THR A 21 61.28 -27.25 -36.90
CA THR A 21 62.17 -28.15 -36.15
C THR A 21 63.47 -27.41 -35.86
N LYS A 22 63.45 -26.56 -34.83
CA LYS A 22 64.66 -26.00 -34.24
C LYS A 22 65.41 -27.16 -33.57
N ASN A 23 66.68 -27.36 -33.94
CA ASN A 23 67.58 -28.26 -33.22
C ASN A 23 67.80 -27.68 -31.82
N TYR A 24 66.96 -28.07 -30.87
CA TYR A 24 67.12 -27.71 -29.46
C TYR A 24 68.44 -28.31 -28.96
N THR A 25 69.27 -27.45 -28.37
CA THR A 25 70.53 -27.86 -27.77
C THR A 25 70.29 -28.41 -26.36
N GLU A 26 71.26 -29.15 -25.82
CA GLU A 26 71.19 -29.65 -24.44
C GLU A 26 71.00 -28.51 -23.42
N GLN A 27 71.55 -27.33 -23.71
CA GLN A 27 71.35 -26.12 -22.89
C GLN A 27 69.91 -25.62 -22.91
N ASP A 28 69.22 -25.68 -24.04
CA ASP A 28 67.81 -25.29 -24.14
C ASP A 28 66.93 -26.21 -23.29
N ARG A 29 67.26 -27.51 -23.23
CA ARG A 29 66.57 -28.47 -22.36
C ARG A 29 66.78 -28.15 -20.90
N VAL A 30 68.02 -27.89 -20.47
CA VAL A 30 68.34 -27.54 -19.07
C VAL A 30 67.65 -26.25 -18.65
N GLN A 31 67.67 -25.22 -19.50
CA GLN A 31 67.00 -23.95 -19.23
C GLN A 31 65.48 -24.14 -19.11
N ALA A 32 64.87 -24.93 -19.98
CA ALA A 32 63.44 -25.24 -19.92
C ALA A 32 63.08 -26.01 -18.64
N THR A 33 63.91 -26.99 -18.23
CA THR A 33 63.71 -27.74 -16.98
C THR A 33 63.81 -26.83 -15.75
N GLN A 34 64.82 -25.96 -15.68
CA GLN A 34 64.97 -25.01 -14.56
C GLN A 34 63.80 -24.02 -14.51
N ASN A 35 63.33 -23.54 -15.66
CA ASN A 35 62.17 -22.66 -15.71
C ASN A 35 60.90 -23.37 -15.23
N LEU A 36 60.75 -24.66 -15.55
CA LEU A 36 59.63 -25.48 -15.09
C LEU A 36 59.72 -25.74 -13.58
N GLU A 37 60.89 -26.09 -13.06
CA GLU A 37 61.12 -26.30 -11.62
C GLU A 37 60.82 -25.03 -10.83
N ASN A 38 61.33 -23.88 -11.27
CA ASN A 38 61.04 -22.59 -10.64
C ASN A 38 59.54 -22.23 -10.67
N TYR A 39 58.85 -22.57 -11.76
CA TYR A 39 57.40 -22.37 -11.86
C TYR A 39 56.64 -23.29 -10.91
N VAL A 40 57.01 -24.57 -10.85
CA VAL A 40 56.42 -25.54 -9.93
C VAL A 40 56.64 -25.11 -8.47
N ASP A 41 57.86 -24.70 -8.12
CA ASP A 41 58.19 -24.19 -6.78
C ASP A 41 57.42 -22.90 -6.45
N SER A 42 57.23 -22.01 -7.43
CA SER A 42 56.41 -20.81 -7.26
C SER A 42 54.94 -21.14 -7.05
N VAL A 43 54.39 -22.14 -7.78
CA VAL A 43 53.02 -22.59 -7.61
C VAL A 43 52.85 -23.31 -6.27
N GLU A 44 53.79 -24.17 -5.88
CA GLU A 44 53.75 -24.88 -4.60
C GLU A 44 53.87 -23.91 -3.42
N THR A 45 54.74 -22.91 -3.53
CA THR A 45 54.85 -21.83 -2.55
C THR A 45 53.58 -21.01 -2.49
N ALA A 46 53.01 -20.62 -3.63
CA ALA A 46 51.76 -19.86 -3.68
C ALA A 46 50.60 -20.67 -3.05
N VAL A 47 50.49 -21.97 -3.34
CA VAL A 47 49.47 -22.86 -2.78
C VAL A 47 49.66 -23.07 -1.28
N LYS A 48 50.89 -23.16 -0.77
CA LYS A 48 51.18 -23.21 0.67
C LYS A 48 50.87 -21.89 1.39
N VAL A 49 50.88 -20.76 0.68
CA VAL A 49 50.63 -19.42 1.23
C VAL A 49 49.15 -19.02 1.17
N VAL A 50 48.32 -19.68 0.34
CA VAL A 50 46.87 -19.49 0.39
C VAL A 50 46.34 -20.18 1.64
N PRO A 51 45.77 -19.44 2.61
CA PRO A 51 45.22 -20.06 3.80
C PRO A 51 44.09 -21.00 3.38
N VAL A 52 44.13 -22.23 3.88
CA VAL A 52 42.99 -23.15 3.91
C VAL A 52 41.79 -22.32 4.36
N HIS A 53 40.83 -22.06 3.47
CA HIS A 53 39.69 -21.22 3.80
C HIS A 53 39.09 -21.77 5.10
N ASN A 54 38.96 -20.92 6.12
CA ASN A 54 38.36 -21.34 7.38
C ASN A 54 36.87 -21.52 7.11
N TRP A 55 36.51 -22.71 6.61
CA TRP A 55 35.16 -23.06 6.20
C TRP A 55 34.18 -22.88 7.36
N SER A 56 34.61 -23.10 8.61
CA SER A 56 33.82 -22.81 9.81
C SER A 56 33.40 -21.35 9.90
N VAL A 57 34.31 -20.41 9.63
CA VAL A 57 34.00 -18.97 9.67
C VAL A 57 33.10 -18.56 8.49
N ILE A 58 33.21 -19.25 7.36
CA ILE A 58 32.32 -19.02 6.21
C ILE A 58 30.92 -19.55 6.55
N ASP A 59 30.82 -20.73 7.15
CA ASP A 59 29.59 -21.40 7.57
C ASP A 59 28.84 -20.56 8.63
N GLU A 60 29.54 -20.14 9.69
CA GLU A 60 28.97 -19.27 10.73
C GLU A 60 28.44 -17.94 10.16
N ARG A 61 29.13 -17.38 9.16
CA ARG A 61 28.66 -16.16 8.46
C ARG A 61 27.47 -16.43 7.57
N TYR A 62 27.40 -17.60 6.93
CA TYR A 62 26.27 -18.00 6.12
C TYR A 62 25.03 -18.20 6.99
N ASP A 63 25.13 -18.98 8.07
CA ASP A 63 24.05 -19.19 9.03
C ASP A 63 23.55 -17.88 9.66
N SER A 64 24.47 -16.96 9.97
CA SER A 64 24.11 -15.64 10.49
C SER A 64 23.36 -14.79 9.46
N LEU A 65 23.73 -14.86 8.18
CA LEU A 65 23.03 -14.14 7.12
C LEU A 65 21.66 -14.76 6.83
N ASP A 66 21.56 -16.08 6.82
CA ASP A 66 20.33 -16.83 6.60
C ASP A 66 19.31 -16.53 7.71
N SER A 67 19.72 -16.64 8.97
CA SER A 67 18.87 -16.30 10.13
C SER A 67 18.38 -14.84 10.11
N ARG A 68 19.23 -13.90 9.66
CA ARG A 68 18.83 -12.50 9.50
C ARG A 68 17.83 -12.32 8.36
N ALA A 69 18.00 -13.04 7.26
CA ALA A 69 17.08 -13.00 6.13
C ALA A 69 15.71 -13.56 6.51
N GLU A 70 15.66 -14.69 7.21
CA GLU A 70 14.41 -15.27 7.74
C GLU A 70 13.69 -14.30 8.68
N LYS A 71 14.44 -13.65 9.59
CA LYS A 71 13.85 -12.67 10.49
C LYS A 71 13.23 -11.49 9.74
N VAL A 72 13.95 -10.91 8.78
CA VAL A 72 13.43 -9.81 7.94
C VAL A 72 12.20 -10.26 7.15
N TYR A 73 12.21 -11.47 6.59
CA TYR A 73 11.06 -12.02 5.86
C TYR A 73 9.83 -12.17 6.75
N ASN A 74 10.01 -12.71 7.96
CA ASN A 74 8.92 -12.87 8.92
C ASN A 74 8.39 -11.51 9.42
N ASP A 75 9.28 -10.55 9.70
CA ASP A 75 8.89 -9.19 10.12
C ASP A 75 8.07 -8.50 9.00
N LEU A 76 8.52 -8.60 7.73
CA LEU A 76 7.79 -8.05 6.58
C LEU A 76 6.42 -8.73 6.37
N LYS A 77 6.33 -10.04 6.57
CA LYS A 77 5.06 -10.77 6.46
C LYS A 77 4.05 -10.31 7.51
N VAL A 78 4.50 -10.06 8.75
CA VAL A 78 3.66 -9.51 9.81
C VAL A 78 3.21 -8.08 9.47
N GLU A 79 4.05 -7.27 8.85
CA GLU A 79 3.66 -5.95 8.35
C GLU A 79 2.60 -6.04 7.23
N ASP A 80 2.73 -7.00 6.32
CA ASP A 80 1.76 -7.25 5.23
C ASP A 80 0.39 -7.67 5.77
N ASP A 81 0.34 -8.64 6.69
CA ASP A 81 -0.90 -9.07 7.37
C ASP A 81 -1.58 -7.90 8.12
N ASN A 82 -0.78 -6.99 8.70
CA ASN A 82 -1.29 -5.81 9.37
C ASN A 82 -1.85 -4.77 8.39
N LEU A 83 -1.25 -4.63 7.21
CA LEU A 83 -1.74 -3.73 6.16
C LEU A 83 -3.06 -4.21 5.57
N GLU A 84 -3.18 -5.52 5.29
CA GLU A 84 -4.43 -6.13 4.81
C GLU A 84 -5.57 -5.89 5.82
N MET A 85 -5.30 -6.08 7.12
CA MET A 85 -6.28 -5.81 8.17
C MET A 85 -6.67 -4.33 8.27
N ILE A 86 -5.73 -3.40 8.04
CA ILE A 86 -6.03 -1.97 8.01
C ILE A 86 -6.90 -1.62 6.80
N GLU A 87 -6.61 -2.20 5.64
CA GLU A 87 -7.39 -2.00 4.40
C GLU A 87 -8.83 -2.50 4.58
N GLU A 88 -9.02 -3.73 5.09
CA GLU A 88 -10.36 -4.28 5.36
C GLU A 88 -11.16 -3.41 6.34
N ARG A 89 -10.51 -2.93 7.41
CA ARG A 89 -11.14 -2.02 8.38
C ARG A 89 -11.51 -0.68 7.75
N TYR A 90 -10.65 -0.13 6.90
CA TYR A 90 -10.91 1.11 6.18
C TYR A 90 -12.10 0.96 5.24
N GLU A 91 -12.14 -0.10 4.42
CA GLU A 91 -13.27 -0.40 3.52
C GLU A 91 -14.58 -0.55 4.30
N THR A 92 -14.54 -1.24 5.45
CA THR A 92 -15.70 -1.40 6.33
C THR A 92 -16.20 -0.05 6.85
N VAL A 93 -15.29 0.82 7.31
CA VAL A 93 -15.64 2.16 7.79
C VAL A 93 -16.26 3.00 6.67
N VAL A 94 -15.69 2.98 5.47
CA VAL A 94 -16.22 3.71 4.30
C VAL A 94 -17.62 3.22 3.94
N LYS A 95 -17.83 1.90 3.89
CA LYS A 95 -19.14 1.30 3.58
C LYS A 95 -20.18 1.66 4.64
N ASN A 96 -19.82 1.60 5.91
CA ASN A 96 -20.72 1.94 7.01
C ASN A 96 -21.10 3.42 6.99
N ALA A 97 -20.12 4.31 6.80
CA ALA A 97 -20.37 5.74 6.70
C ALA A 97 -21.30 6.09 5.52
N LYS A 98 -21.11 5.45 4.36
CA LYS A 98 -22.01 5.60 3.22
C LYS A 98 -23.43 5.13 3.54
N THR A 99 -23.57 3.97 4.17
CA THR A 99 -24.87 3.40 4.57
C THR A 99 -25.57 4.28 5.60
N GLU A 100 -24.84 4.86 6.55
CA GLU A 100 -25.38 5.80 7.53
C GLU A 100 -25.87 7.09 6.86
N ALA A 101 -25.10 7.64 5.91
CA ALA A 101 -25.50 8.81 5.14
C ALA A 101 -26.77 8.55 4.32
N GLU A 102 -26.86 7.42 3.61
CA GLU A 102 -28.05 7.04 2.84
C GLU A 102 -29.28 6.85 3.73
N ASN A 103 -29.10 6.27 4.93
CA ASN A 103 -30.20 6.12 5.89
C ASN A 103 -30.64 7.47 6.47
N PHE A 104 -29.71 8.39 6.72
CA PHE A 104 -30.04 9.74 7.16
C PHE A 104 -30.84 10.48 6.09
N GLU A 105 -30.42 10.43 4.83
CA GLU A 105 -31.10 11.06 3.69
C GLU A 105 -32.54 10.51 3.57
N ARG A 106 -32.69 9.18 3.58
CA ARG A 106 -34.01 8.53 3.50
C ARG A 106 -34.94 8.93 4.66
N THR A 107 -34.39 9.09 5.86
CA THR A 107 -35.17 9.56 7.03
C THR A 107 -35.56 11.03 6.87
N ALA A 108 -34.66 11.87 6.35
CA ALA A 108 -34.96 13.27 6.04
C ALA A 108 -36.06 13.39 4.97
N GLU A 109 -35.99 12.60 3.90
CA GLU A 109 -37.01 12.54 2.85
C GLU A 109 -38.38 12.11 3.41
N MET A 110 -38.40 11.10 4.29
CA MET A 110 -39.63 10.64 4.94
C MET A 110 -40.27 11.75 5.79
N HIS A 111 -39.49 12.42 6.64
CA HIS A 111 -40.01 13.52 7.44
C HIS A 111 -40.45 14.70 6.58
N MET A 112 -39.69 15.05 5.53
CA MET A 112 -40.07 16.10 4.60
C MET A 112 -41.36 15.76 3.87
N GLY A 113 -41.52 14.52 3.41
CA GLY A 113 -42.74 14.06 2.74
C GLY A 113 -43.98 14.11 3.64
N ASN A 114 -43.83 13.85 4.94
CA ASN A 114 -44.92 14.03 5.91
C ASN A 114 -45.32 15.51 6.02
N VAL A 115 -44.33 16.41 6.11
CA VAL A 115 -44.55 17.86 6.19
C VAL A 115 -45.20 18.39 4.90
N GLU A 116 -44.71 18.01 3.73
CA GLU A 116 -45.29 18.38 2.43
C GLU A 116 -46.72 17.86 2.30
N THR A 117 -46.98 16.59 2.64
CA THR A 117 -48.33 16.01 2.57
C THR A 117 -49.31 16.74 3.46
N TRP A 118 -48.89 17.10 4.68
CA TRP A 118 -49.72 17.91 5.58
C TRP A 118 -49.92 19.31 5.00
N TRP A 119 -48.86 19.97 4.54
CA TRP A 119 -48.93 21.31 3.95
C TRP A 119 -49.90 21.39 2.77
N ASP A 120 -49.86 20.41 1.86
CA ASP A 120 -50.73 20.35 0.69
C ASP A 120 -52.22 20.20 1.08
N LYS A 121 -52.51 19.31 2.04
CA LYS A 121 -53.88 19.12 2.55
C LYS A 121 -54.41 20.39 3.19
N THR A 122 -53.60 20.98 4.06
CA THR A 122 -53.95 22.12 4.88
C THR A 122 -54.12 23.36 3.99
N THR A 123 -53.28 23.56 2.98
CA THR A 123 -53.43 24.65 2.00
C THR A 123 -54.70 24.48 1.13
N ALA A 124 -55.03 23.26 0.71
CA ALA A 124 -56.26 22.99 -0.03
C ALA A 124 -57.55 23.28 0.77
N ASP A 125 -57.48 23.24 2.10
CA ASP A 125 -58.60 23.57 2.99
C ASP A 125 -58.69 25.08 3.30
N VAL A 126 -57.61 25.85 3.13
CA VAL A 126 -57.63 27.34 3.16
C VAL A 126 -58.37 27.92 1.97
N GLU A 127 -58.18 27.35 0.78
CA GLU A 127 -58.95 27.76 -0.40
C GLU A 127 -60.47 27.60 -0.21
N LYS A 128 -60.89 26.74 0.74
CA LYS A 128 -62.29 26.54 1.14
C LYS A 128 -62.76 27.47 2.27
N GLY A 129 -61.91 28.39 2.74
CA GLY A 129 -62.25 29.42 3.74
C GLY A 129 -61.84 29.11 5.18
N THR A 130 -61.02 28.08 5.41
CA THR A 130 -60.44 27.77 6.72
C THR A 130 -59.12 28.55 6.91
N LYS A 131 -58.75 28.95 8.12
CA LYS A 131 -57.40 29.47 8.40
C LYS A 131 -56.55 28.31 8.92
N ASN A 132 -55.32 28.19 8.44
CA ASN A 132 -54.36 27.23 8.97
C ASN A 132 -53.56 27.90 10.07
N THR A 133 -53.35 27.19 11.18
CA THR A 133 -52.49 27.66 12.25
C THR A 133 -51.51 26.57 12.65
N ALA A 134 -50.42 26.96 13.31
CA ALA A 134 -49.50 26.00 13.92
C ALA A 134 -50.20 25.08 14.95
N GLU A 135 -51.35 25.50 15.48
CA GLU A 135 -52.17 24.70 16.40
C GLU A 135 -52.91 23.54 15.70
N ASP A 136 -53.06 23.59 14.36
CA ASP A 136 -53.72 22.56 13.56
C ASP A 136 -52.73 21.51 13.00
N ILE A 137 -51.44 21.61 13.38
CA ILE A 137 -50.41 20.65 12.99
C ILE A 137 -50.69 19.30 13.67
N GLU A 138 -50.82 18.25 12.85
CA GLU A 138 -50.95 16.88 13.35
C GLU A 138 -49.67 16.45 14.08
N GLU A 139 -49.80 15.64 15.14
CA GLU A 139 -48.67 15.19 15.97
C GLU A 139 -47.52 14.58 15.14
N ALA A 140 -47.84 13.75 14.14
CA ALA A 140 -46.85 13.15 13.24
C ALA A 140 -46.11 14.18 12.37
N THR A 141 -46.77 15.29 12.00
CA THR A 141 -46.16 16.41 11.28
C THR A 141 -45.26 17.20 12.23
N GLN A 142 -45.71 17.46 13.46
CA GLN A 142 -44.89 18.13 14.46
C GLN A 142 -43.62 17.35 14.78
N GLU A 143 -43.71 16.03 14.96
CA GLU A 143 -42.54 15.16 15.14
C GLU A 143 -41.57 15.26 13.95
N SER A 144 -42.11 15.37 12.74
CA SER A 144 -41.31 15.51 11.53
C SER A 144 -40.62 16.87 11.44
N LEU A 145 -41.33 17.96 11.77
CA LEU A 145 -40.76 19.30 11.85
C LEU A 145 -39.66 19.38 12.91
N ASP A 146 -39.90 18.83 14.10
CA ASP A 146 -38.94 18.77 15.19
C ASP A 146 -37.67 18.01 14.80
N TRP A 147 -37.83 16.87 14.12
CA TRP A 147 -36.69 16.07 13.66
C TRP A 147 -35.87 16.83 12.62
N LEU A 148 -36.53 17.46 11.65
CA LEU A 148 -35.90 18.26 10.60
C LEU A 148 -35.16 19.48 11.19
N GLU A 149 -35.76 20.16 12.17
CA GLU A 149 -35.12 21.30 12.86
C GLU A 149 -33.86 20.86 13.61
N LYS A 150 -33.95 19.81 14.41
CA LYS A 150 -32.81 19.28 15.19
C LYS A 150 -31.66 18.81 14.32
N ASN A 151 -31.95 18.41 13.07
CA ASN A 151 -30.96 17.90 12.13
C ASN A 151 -30.67 18.86 10.97
N PHE A 152 -31.16 20.10 11.03
CA PHE A 152 -31.19 21.03 9.90
C PHE A 152 -29.84 21.17 9.23
N ASP A 153 -28.76 21.37 9.99
CA ASP A 153 -27.41 21.58 9.45
C ASP A 153 -26.90 20.42 8.58
N LYS A 154 -27.37 19.20 8.85
CA LYS A 154 -26.97 17.96 8.18
C LYS A 154 -27.81 17.63 6.96
N LEU A 155 -28.93 18.31 6.77
CA LEU A 155 -29.82 18.08 5.63
C LEU A 155 -29.16 18.54 4.32
N GLY A 156 -29.54 17.87 3.23
CA GLY A 156 -29.25 18.33 1.87
C GLY A 156 -29.89 19.70 1.58
N ASP A 157 -29.28 20.47 0.68
CA ASP A 157 -29.66 21.85 0.40
C ASP A 157 -31.12 21.99 -0.07
N GLU A 158 -31.61 21.03 -0.87
CA GLU A 158 -33.01 21.02 -1.33
C GLU A 158 -33.99 20.83 -0.15
N THR A 159 -33.71 19.88 0.73
CA THR A 159 -34.53 19.63 1.93
C THR A 159 -34.50 20.83 2.88
N LYS A 160 -33.35 21.47 3.07
CA LYS A 160 -33.24 22.72 3.85
C LYS A 160 -34.12 23.82 3.28
N LYS A 161 -34.05 24.03 1.97
CA LYS A 161 -34.82 25.05 1.27
C LYS A 161 -36.33 24.82 1.44
N LYS A 162 -36.80 23.60 1.20
CA LYS A 162 -38.21 23.22 1.38
C LYS A 162 -38.69 23.43 2.82
N TYR A 163 -37.91 22.97 3.79
CA TYR A 163 -38.21 23.17 5.21
C TYR A 163 -38.40 24.66 5.54
N GLN A 164 -37.47 25.49 5.08
CA GLN A 164 -37.50 26.94 5.32
C GLN A 164 -38.68 27.62 4.62
N GLU A 165 -39.04 27.20 3.41
CA GLU A 165 -40.20 27.74 2.68
C GLU A 165 -41.49 27.47 3.47
N ILE A 166 -41.73 26.22 3.87
CA ILE A 166 -42.94 25.83 4.63
C ILE A 166 -42.98 26.51 6.00
N THR A 167 -41.88 26.54 6.75
CA THR A 167 -41.86 27.20 8.07
C THR A 167 -42.02 28.72 7.97
N ALA A 168 -41.49 29.36 6.93
CA ALA A 168 -41.70 30.79 6.71
C ALA A 168 -43.16 31.12 6.35
N GLU A 169 -43.84 30.23 5.63
CA GLU A 169 -45.27 30.37 5.33
C GLU A 169 -46.13 30.17 6.57
N LEU A 170 -45.83 29.18 7.41
CA LEU A 170 -46.50 28.96 8.71
C LEU A 170 -46.39 30.15 9.67
N GLN A 171 -45.26 30.85 9.66
CA GLN A 171 -45.04 32.02 10.53
C GLN A 171 -45.72 33.30 10.01
N ARG A 172 -46.22 33.30 8.77
CA ARG A 172 -46.89 34.46 8.16
C ARG A 172 -48.39 34.52 8.42
N ASP A 173 -49.00 33.43 8.86
CA ASP A 173 -50.42 33.32 9.25
C ASP A 173 -50.67 33.69 10.74
#